data_AF-A0A1M7YND9-F1
#
_entry.id   AF-A0A1M7YND9-F1
#
_cell.length_a   1.000
_cell.length_b   1.000
_cell.length_c   1.000
_cell.angle_alpha   90.00
_cell.angle_beta   90.00
_cell.angle_gamma   90.00
#
_symmetry.space_group_name_H-M   'P 1'
#
loop_
_entity.id
_entity.type
_entity.pdbx_description
1 polymer ?
#
loop_
_entity_poly.entity_id
_entity_poly.type
_entity_poly.pdbx_seq_one_letter_code
_entity_poly.pdbx_strand_id
1 'polypeptide(L)'
;MMGGSQDFPFGIMDVASLLRLNIRRRQPNSVYADCPFCGDKRGKMNLNHVKNVWRCNYCGESGGMVALYARVYGISNSDAYREICDTLQTGNRTPDYETKTSAVKSEQDALPQSELAGIDEIHQTLSLLLEMLTLSAAHREKLRERGLTDEQIDSLSYKSTPPPYLCLSYTERLLKQGCTVQGVPGFYLNEDGKWTVKFHKRTAGILIPVKGIDGLIRGAQIRLDVPIKDKDDDPEKEGTKYLWLSSSNKNMGVTSGSPVHFIGDPLASTVYITEGFLKADVAHCLMNRSFAATAGANNTGQLDPLFALLAHNGTQLIVEAEDMDKFRNEHVVKGTSKIYLMAHRYKMESKRLTWNPNYKGIDDWQLALKKKSERKKEDKRMNFKQSFLSGECGIEAIDDDVKAWHTTPEDGHSLVDYLGLTEQEYEVYVRENDTALEKLLLSQRKQQKFRIYQLEFGNDIQPKPFAFAGLEALHKAGYEQPPAAQYRLVYDGTLFCGIERSDTDILELLYCRYSEDVPVDYHGRSVSPSDVIELYDGRGRHYFYRDLAGFAEVKFSPVLALPMKRQ
;
A
#
# COMPACT_ATOMS: atom_id res chain seq x y z
N MET A 1 -12.20 -15.08 -39.96
CA MET A 1 -13.58 -14.64 -40.23
C MET A 1 -13.92 -13.52 -39.27
N MET A 2 -14.27 -12.36 -39.79
CA MET A 2 -14.61 -11.16 -39.01
C MET A 2 -15.95 -11.40 -38.29
N GLY A 3 -15.94 -11.35 -36.95
CA GLY A 3 -17.16 -11.43 -36.15
C GLY A 3 -17.89 -10.10 -36.20
N GLY A 4 -19.05 -10.09 -36.87
CA GLY A 4 -19.94 -8.94 -36.94
C GLY A 4 -20.42 -8.50 -35.55
N SER A 5 -20.61 -7.20 -35.39
CA SER A 5 -21.34 -6.61 -34.27
C SER A 5 -22.72 -7.26 -34.18
N GLN A 6 -22.92 -8.11 -33.18
CA GLN A 6 -24.27 -8.51 -32.79
C GLN A 6 -24.94 -7.26 -32.20
N ASP A 7 -25.87 -6.66 -32.94
CA ASP A 7 -26.74 -5.61 -32.43
C ASP A 7 -27.67 -6.24 -31.38
N PHE A 8 -27.36 -6.00 -30.12
CA PHE A 8 -28.19 -6.41 -29.00
C PHE A 8 -29.38 -5.44 -28.86
N PRO A 9 -30.59 -5.94 -28.54
CA PRO A 9 -31.78 -5.08 -28.40
C PRO A 9 -31.81 -4.24 -27.13
N PHE A 10 -30.75 -4.28 -26.32
CA PHE A 10 -30.60 -3.56 -25.05
C PHE A 10 -29.12 -3.27 -24.80
N GLY A 11 -28.85 -2.26 -23.97
CA GLY A 11 -27.52 -1.87 -23.54
C GLY A 11 -27.21 -2.23 -22.09
N ILE A 12 -25.98 -1.97 -21.66
CA ILE A 12 -25.55 -2.25 -20.27
C ILE A 12 -26.31 -1.43 -19.23
N MET A 13 -26.89 -0.28 -19.61
CA MET A 13 -27.70 0.55 -18.71
C MET A 13 -29.08 -0.04 -18.46
N ASP A 14 -29.66 -0.77 -19.42
CA ASP A 14 -30.89 -1.52 -19.22
C ASP A 14 -30.63 -2.65 -18.22
N VAL A 15 -29.53 -3.39 -18.41
CA VAL A 15 -29.09 -4.42 -17.46
C VAL A 15 -28.84 -3.85 -16.07
N ALA A 16 -28.16 -2.71 -15.97
CA ALA A 16 -27.93 -2.05 -14.69
C ALA A 16 -29.23 -1.64 -13.98
N SER A 17 -30.24 -1.23 -14.75
CA SER A 17 -31.56 -0.87 -14.23
C SER A 17 -32.33 -2.09 -13.76
N LEU A 18 -32.32 -3.18 -14.54
CA LEU A 18 -32.90 -4.47 -14.16
C LEU A 18 -32.30 -5.00 -12.85
N LEU A 19 -30.98 -4.86 -12.71
CA LEU A 19 -30.23 -5.25 -11.51
C LEU A 19 -30.33 -4.24 -10.35
N ARG A 20 -31.00 -3.10 -10.57
CA ARG A 20 -31.15 -2.00 -9.59
C ARG A 20 -29.81 -1.56 -9.00
N LEU A 21 -28.78 -1.44 -9.84
CA LEU A 21 -27.45 -1.05 -9.40
C LEU A 21 -27.44 0.40 -8.91
N ASN A 22 -26.85 0.64 -7.74
CA ASN A 22 -26.73 1.97 -7.19
C ASN A 22 -25.62 2.77 -7.92
N ILE A 23 -26.01 3.76 -8.73
CA ILE A 23 -25.09 4.59 -9.50
C ILE A 23 -24.57 5.74 -8.62
N ARG A 24 -23.26 5.73 -8.35
CA ARG A 24 -22.58 6.74 -7.53
C ARG A 24 -22.11 7.94 -8.33
N ARG A 25 -21.64 7.73 -9.56
CA ARG A 25 -21.06 8.78 -10.39
C ARG A 25 -21.31 8.52 -11.87
N ARG A 26 -21.74 9.55 -12.60
CA ARG A 26 -21.93 9.50 -14.07
C ARG A 26 -20.75 10.16 -14.78
N GLN A 27 -20.36 9.59 -15.91
CA GLN A 27 -19.42 10.15 -16.89
C GLN A 27 -20.06 10.06 -18.29
N PRO A 28 -19.58 10.83 -19.28
CA PRO A 28 -20.17 10.88 -20.62
C PRO A 28 -20.39 9.51 -21.25
N ASN A 29 -19.39 8.61 -21.18
CA ASN A 29 -19.42 7.28 -21.81
C ASN A 29 -19.47 6.11 -20.81
N SER A 30 -19.55 6.40 -19.51
CA SER A 30 -19.60 5.35 -18.48
C SER A 30 -20.27 5.80 -17.19
N VAL A 31 -20.77 4.87 -16.39
CA VAL A 31 -21.22 5.15 -15.02
C VAL A 31 -20.42 4.31 -14.03
N TYR A 32 -20.24 4.85 -12.84
CA TYR A 32 -19.59 4.19 -11.71
C TYR A 32 -20.65 3.81 -10.69
N ALA A 33 -20.78 2.52 -10.41
CA ALA A 33 -21.81 1.95 -9.55
C ALA A 33 -21.20 1.09 -8.44
N ASP A 34 -22.01 0.80 -7.42
CA ASP A 34 -21.69 -0.18 -6.39
C ASP A 34 -21.61 -1.57 -7.01
N CYS A 35 -20.58 -2.34 -6.68
CA CYS A 35 -20.35 -3.64 -7.30
C CYS A 35 -21.22 -4.71 -6.62
N PRO A 36 -22.10 -5.43 -7.34
CA PRO A 36 -22.97 -6.44 -6.75
C PRO A 36 -22.21 -7.70 -6.28
N PHE A 37 -20.95 -7.87 -6.71
CA PHE A 37 -20.17 -9.09 -6.46
C PHE A 37 -19.26 -9.02 -5.23
N CYS A 38 -18.74 -7.83 -4.90
CA CYS A 38 -17.76 -7.68 -3.80
C CYS A 38 -18.25 -6.79 -2.66
N GLY A 39 -19.48 -6.26 -2.75
CA GLY A 39 -20.06 -5.41 -1.71
C GLY A 39 -19.40 -4.04 -1.55
N ASP A 40 -18.42 -3.69 -2.40
CA ASP A 40 -17.80 -2.37 -2.37
C ASP A 40 -18.78 -1.27 -2.80
N LYS A 41 -19.04 -0.34 -1.87
CA LYS A 41 -19.97 0.78 -2.04
C LYS A 41 -19.31 2.10 -2.43
N ARG A 42 -18.01 2.09 -2.79
CA ARG A 42 -17.25 3.29 -3.19
C ARG A 42 -17.43 3.64 -4.67
N GLY A 43 -18.41 3.03 -5.35
CA GLY A 43 -18.62 3.23 -6.78
C GLY A 43 -17.40 2.83 -7.63
N LYS A 44 -16.70 1.73 -7.30
CA LYS A 44 -15.49 1.31 -8.03
C LYS A 44 -15.77 0.50 -9.30
N MET A 45 -17.03 0.12 -9.55
CA MET A 45 -17.42 -0.59 -10.78
C MET A 45 -17.78 0.36 -11.91
N ASN A 46 -17.00 0.33 -12.98
CA ASN A 46 -17.27 1.08 -14.21
C ASN A 46 -18.19 0.24 -15.12
N LEU A 47 -19.29 0.83 -15.58
CA LEU A 47 -20.15 0.35 -16.65
C LEU A 47 -19.96 1.27 -17.85
N ASN A 48 -19.32 0.79 -18.92
CA ASN A 48 -19.13 1.54 -20.16
C ASN A 48 -20.30 1.25 -21.11
N HIS A 49 -21.17 2.24 -21.30
CA HIS A 49 -22.40 2.07 -22.09
C HIS A 49 -22.20 2.26 -23.59
N VAL A 50 -21.01 2.69 -24.03
CA VAL A 50 -20.63 2.70 -25.45
C VAL A 50 -20.11 1.32 -25.86
N LYS A 51 -19.25 0.72 -25.02
CA LYS A 51 -18.63 -0.59 -25.27
C LYS A 51 -19.48 -1.77 -24.77
N ASN A 52 -20.57 -1.50 -24.05
CA ASN A 52 -21.42 -2.51 -23.40
C ASN A 52 -20.63 -3.52 -22.54
N VAL A 53 -19.61 -3.02 -21.84
CA VAL A 53 -18.77 -3.81 -20.91
C VAL A 53 -18.72 -3.18 -19.54
N TRP A 54 -18.47 -4.01 -18.53
CA TRP A 54 -18.25 -3.57 -17.16
C TRP A 54 -16.92 -4.08 -16.61
N ARG A 55 -16.39 -3.35 -15.63
CA ARG A 55 -15.25 -3.77 -14.82
C ARG A 55 -15.32 -3.17 -13.42
N CYS A 56 -15.21 -4.01 -12.40
CA CYS A 56 -14.95 -3.57 -11.04
C CYS A 56 -13.46 -3.31 -10.83
N ASN A 57 -13.08 -2.07 -10.55
CA ASN A 57 -11.69 -1.72 -10.24
C ASN A 57 -11.26 -2.14 -8.83
N TYR A 58 -12.19 -2.64 -8.01
CA TYR A 58 -11.87 -3.16 -6.68
C TYR A 58 -11.62 -4.68 -6.71
N CYS A 59 -12.62 -5.48 -7.07
CA CYS A 59 -12.47 -6.94 -7.10
C CYS A 59 -11.91 -7.51 -8.41
N GLY A 60 -11.76 -6.67 -9.44
CA GLY A 60 -11.19 -7.06 -10.73
C GLY A 60 -12.12 -7.82 -11.67
N GLU A 61 -13.35 -8.10 -11.25
CA GLU A 61 -14.34 -8.76 -12.11
C GLU A 61 -14.74 -7.87 -13.28
N SER A 62 -14.99 -8.49 -14.44
CA SER A 62 -15.34 -7.78 -15.67
C SER A 62 -16.08 -8.68 -16.65
N GLY A 63 -16.74 -8.09 -17.64
CA GLY A 63 -17.43 -8.82 -18.70
C GLY A 63 -18.26 -7.92 -19.59
N GLY A 64 -18.96 -8.52 -20.55
CA GLY A 64 -20.01 -7.84 -21.32
C GLY A 64 -21.30 -7.65 -20.50
N MET A 65 -22.24 -6.87 -21.02
CA MET A 65 -23.51 -6.58 -20.35
C MET A 65 -24.35 -7.83 -20.02
N VAL A 66 -24.41 -8.83 -20.90
CA VAL A 66 -25.15 -10.08 -20.63
C VAL A 66 -24.48 -10.86 -19.50
N ALA A 67 -23.14 -10.90 -19.49
CA ALA A 67 -22.37 -11.57 -18.44
C ALA A 67 -22.53 -10.90 -17.06
N LEU A 68 -22.89 -9.61 -17.00
CA LEU A 68 -23.23 -8.95 -15.74
C LEU A 68 -24.47 -9.58 -15.10
N TYR A 69 -25.56 -9.67 -15.87
CA TYR A 69 -26.83 -10.25 -15.43
C TYR A 69 -26.68 -11.73 -15.09
N ALA A 70 -26.10 -12.50 -16.03
CA ALA A 70 -25.87 -13.94 -15.88
C ALA A 70 -25.16 -14.27 -14.56
N ARG A 71 -24.18 -13.46 -14.19
CA ARG A 71 -23.35 -13.69 -13.02
C ARG A 71 -24.01 -13.26 -11.71
N VAL A 72 -24.87 -12.25 -11.73
CA VAL A 72 -25.66 -11.87 -10.54
C VAL A 72 -26.66 -12.98 -10.19
N TYR A 73 -27.29 -13.59 -11.20
CA TYR A 73 -28.29 -14.64 -11.00
C TYR A 73 -27.75 -16.08 -11.03
N GLY A 74 -26.46 -16.26 -11.38
CA GLY A 74 -25.84 -17.59 -11.44
C GLY A 74 -26.33 -18.47 -12.59
N ILE A 75 -26.73 -17.86 -13.71
CA ILE A 75 -27.29 -18.52 -14.90
C ILE A 75 -26.34 -18.44 -16.10
N SER A 76 -26.64 -19.18 -17.17
CA SER A 76 -25.84 -19.12 -18.41
C SER A 76 -26.03 -17.79 -19.14
N ASN A 77 -25.06 -17.38 -19.97
CA ASN A 77 -25.22 -16.18 -20.81
C ASN A 77 -26.40 -16.29 -21.80
N SER A 78 -26.73 -17.50 -22.25
CA SER A 78 -27.89 -17.77 -23.11
C SER A 78 -29.19 -17.50 -22.37
N ASP A 79 -29.31 -17.98 -21.13
CA ASP A 79 -30.52 -17.81 -20.33
C ASP A 79 -30.65 -16.36 -19.86
N ALA A 80 -29.55 -15.73 -19.47
CA ALA A 80 -29.53 -14.30 -19.15
C ALA A 80 -29.99 -13.44 -20.33
N TYR A 81 -29.53 -13.72 -21.56
CA TYR A 81 -29.99 -12.99 -22.73
C TYR A 81 -31.51 -13.13 -22.93
N ARG A 82 -32.04 -14.36 -22.79
CA ARG A 82 -33.48 -14.65 -22.91
C ARG A 82 -34.28 -13.90 -21.83
N GLU A 83 -33.88 -14.02 -20.56
CA GLU A 83 -34.55 -13.36 -19.43
C GLU A 83 -34.54 -11.84 -19.54
N ILE A 84 -33.43 -11.24 -19.97
CA ILE A 84 -33.33 -9.79 -20.19
C ILE A 84 -34.28 -9.36 -21.32
N CYS A 85 -34.30 -10.09 -22.44
CA CYS A 85 -35.22 -9.79 -23.55
C CYS A 85 -36.68 -9.91 -23.12
N ASP A 86 -37.04 -11.02 -22.45
CA ASP A 86 -38.41 -11.27 -22.00
C ASP A 86 -38.85 -10.19 -21.00
N THR A 87 -37.99 -9.80 -20.05
CA THR A 87 -38.30 -8.77 -19.05
C THR A 87 -38.48 -7.39 -19.68
N LEU A 88 -37.68 -7.05 -20.71
CA LEU A 88 -37.80 -5.78 -21.42
C LEU A 88 -39.00 -5.75 -22.40
N GLN A 89 -39.39 -6.91 -22.98
CA GLN A 89 -40.51 -7.02 -23.92
C GLN A 89 -41.88 -7.14 -23.24
N THR A 90 -41.96 -7.75 -22.06
CA THR A 90 -43.22 -7.97 -21.31
C THR A 90 -43.70 -6.78 -20.50
N GLY A 91 -43.01 -5.64 -20.57
CA GLY A 91 -43.51 -4.38 -19.98
C GLY A 91 -43.55 -4.35 -18.46
N ASN A 92 -42.94 -5.31 -17.76
CA ASN A 92 -42.70 -5.24 -16.31
C ASN A 92 -41.58 -4.23 -15.99
N ARG A 93 -41.82 -2.95 -16.33
CA ARG A 93 -41.21 -1.83 -15.61
C ARG A 93 -41.63 -1.99 -14.15
N THR A 94 -40.68 -2.30 -13.29
CA THR A 94 -40.86 -2.20 -11.84
C THR A 94 -41.37 -0.79 -11.49
N PRO A 95 -42.24 -0.63 -10.47
CA PRO A 95 -42.95 0.62 -10.20
C PRO A 95 -41.98 1.79 -10.03
N ASP A 96 -42.42 2.95 -10.52
CA ASP A 96 -41.72 4.24 -10.54
C ASP A 96 -40.77 4.43 -9.36
N TYR A 97 -39.47 4.39 -9.64
CA TYR A 97 -38.54 5.26 -8.91
C TYR A 97 -38.99 6.68 -9.24
N GLU A 98 -39.39 7.46 -8.23
CA GLU A 98 -39.83 8.85 -8.40
C GLU A 98 -38.80 9.65 -9.19
N THR A 99 -38.95 9.64 -10.51
CA THR A 99 -38.46 10.66 -11.40
C THR A 99 -39.26 11.89 -11.02
N LYS A 100 -38.65 12.75 -10.20
CA LYS A 100 -38.94 14.18 -10.32
C LYS A 100 -38.71 14.53 -11.78
N THR A 101 -39.82 14.65 -12.48
CA THR A 101 -39.98 15.13 -13.84
C THR A 101 -39.21 16.44 -13.98
N SER A 102 -37.96 16.33 -14.40
CA SER A 102 -37.35 17.32 -15.27
C SER A 102 -37.39 16.68 -16.65
N ALA A 103 -37.95 17.43 -17.58
CA ALA A 103 -38.30 17.01 -18.94
C ALA A 103 -37.24 16.11 -19.58
N VAL A 104 -37.74 15.18 -20.39
CA VAL A 104 -37.02 14.46 -21.45
C VAL A 104 -35.89 15.33 -22.01
N LYS A 105 -34.66 15.11 -21.51
CA LYS A 105 -33.46 15.43 -22.25
C LYS A 105 -33.09 14.16 -22.98
N SER A 106 -33.31 14.22 -24.28
CA SER A 106 -32.81 13.36 -25.34
C SER A 106 -31.38 12.86 -25.11
N GLU A 107 -30.96 11.91 -25.93
CA GLU A 107 -29.60 11.39 -26.13
C GLU A 107 -28.51 12.45 -26.45
N GLN A 108 -28.71 13.73 -26.07
CA GLN A 108 -27.89 14.90 -26.38
C GLN A 108 -26.91 15.32 -25.26
N ASP A 109 -26.86 14.64 -24.11
CA ASP A 109 -26.02 15.06 -22.95
C ASP A 109 -24.71 14.26 -22.76
N ALA A 110 -24.28 13.42 -23.71
CA ALA A 110 -22.92 12.88 -23.71
C ALA A 110 -21.96 13.99 -24.17
N LEU A 111 -21.27 14.64 -23.22
CA LEU A 111 -20.24 15.64 -23.54
C LEU A 111 -19.28 15.06 -24.60
N PRO A 112 -19.06 15.75 -25.74
CA PRO A 112 -18.11 15.31 -26.75
C PRO A 112 -16.78 14.89 -26.13
N GLN A 113 -16.18 13.81 -26.58
CA GLN A 113 -14.88 13.33 -26.12
C GLN A 113 -13.88 13.36 -27.27
N SER A 114 -12.62 13.68 -26.97
CA SER A 114 -11.54 13.58 -27.96
C SER A 114 -11.01 12.15 -28.05
N GLU A 115 -10.34 11.82 -29.15
CA GLU A 115 -9.47 10.65 -29.20
C GLU A 115 -8.20 10.90 -28.38
N LEU A 116 -7.58 9.83 -27.90
CA LEU A 116 -6.31 9.91 -27.16
C LEU A 116 -5.19 10.31 -28.13
N ALA A 117 -4.43 11.35 -27.79
CA ALA A 117 -3.30 11.80 -28.59
C ALA A 117 -2.17 10.76 -28.65
N GLY A 118 -1.25 10.93 -29.60
CA GLY A 118 -0.08 10.06 -29.72
C GLY A 118 0.82 10.14 -28.48
N ILE A 119 1.60 9.08 -28.21
CA ILE A 119 2.48 9.02 -27.03
C ILE A 119 3.48 10.19 -27.03
N ASP A 120 4.04 10.54 -28.19
CA ASP A 120 5.00 11.64 -28.32
C ASP A 120 4.35 13.00 -28.02
N GLU A 121 3.11 13.23 -28.48
CA GLU A 121 2.36 14.46 -28.21
C GLU A 121 2.00 14.60 -26.73
N ILE A 122 1.57 13.49 -26.10
CA ILE A 122 1.30 13.42 -24.67
C ILE A 122 2.57 13.73 -23.89
N HIS A 123 3.69 13.09 -24.26
CA HIS A 123 4.96 13.29 -23.60
C HIS A 123 5.43 14.74 -23.72
N GLN A 124 5.46 15.30 -24.93
CA GLN A 124 5.88 16.67 -25.18
C GLN A 124 5.05 17.66 -24.36
N THR A 125 3.73 17.54 -24.42
CA THR A 125 2.81 18.46 -23.73
C THR A 125 2.93 18.39 -22.22
N LEU A 126 3.01 17.18 -21.66
CA LEU A 126 3.15 17.00 -20.21
C LEU A 126 4.55 17.39 -19.71
N SER A 127 5.61 17.13 -20.48
CA SER A 127 6.96 17.58 -20.15
C SER A 127 7.04 19.11 -20.06
N LEU A 128 6.57 19.83 -21.07
CA LEU A 128 6.55 21.31 -21.03
C LEU A 128 5.63 21.84 -19.93
N LEU A 129 4.50 21.18 -19.66
CA LEU A 129 3.66 21.55 -18.52
C LEU A 129 4.44 21.43 -17.21
N LEU A 130 5.14 20.32 -16.98
CA LEU A 130 5.91 20.08 -15.77
C LEU A 130 7.07 21.08 -15.60
N GLU A 131 7.74 21.47 -16.69
CA GLU A 131 8.79 22.50 -16.68
C GLU A 131 8.28 23.88 -16.23
N MET A 132 7.02 24.21 -16.54
CA MET A 132 6.40 25.47 -16.12
C MET A 132 5.90 25.46 -14.67
N LEU A 133 5.84 24.30 -14.03
CA LEU A 133 5.37 24.15 -12.65
C LEU A 133 6.56 24.14 -11.68
N THR A 134 6.27 24.46 -10.42
CA THR A 134 7.23 24.40 -9.32
C THR A 134 6.83 23.34 -8.30
N LEU A 135 7.79 22.86 -7.53
CA LEU A 135 7.55 22.02 -6.37
C LEU A 135 7.63 22.89 -5.11
N SER A 136 6.56 22.92 -4.32
CA SER A 136 6.55 23.70 -3.08
C SER A 136 7.50 23.10 -2.05
N ALA A 137 8.09 23.94 -1.19
CA ALA A 137 8.99 23.50 -0.13
C ALA A 137 8.36 22.42 0.77
N ALA A 138 7.08 22.58 1.13
CA ALA A 138 6.35 21.59 1.92
C ALA A 138 6.18 20.24 1.21
N HIS A 139 6.02 20.22 -0.12
CA HIS A 139 5.96 18.97 -0.87
C HIS A 139 7.34 18.35 -1.04
N ARG A 140 8.38 19.16 -1.24
CA ARG A 140 9.76 18.70 -1.28
C ARG A 140 10.15 18.02 0.02
N GLU A 141 9.79 18.60 1.18
CA GLU A 141 10.07 17.99 2.48
C GLU A 141 9.38 16.64 2.66
N LYS A 142 8.09 16.53 2.31
CA LYS A 142 7.36 15.24 2.32
C LYS A 142 8.01 14.15 1.44
N LEU A 143 8.72 14.54 0.38
CA LEU A 143 9.44 13.62 -0.49
C LEU A 143 10.81 13.24 0.11
N ARG A 144 11.48 14.17 0.80
CA ARG A 144 12.71 13.88 1.57
C ARG A 144 12.46 12.95 2.75
N GLU A 145 11.34 13.12 3.44
CA GLU A 145 10.89 12.22 4.51
C GLU A 145 10.76 10.76 4.03
N ARG A 146 10.51 10.56 2.73
CA ARG A 146 10.47 9.27 2.04
C ARG A 146 11.84 8.74 1.60
N GLY A 147 12.91 9.46 1.90
CA GLY A 147 14.30 9.05 1.63
C GLY A 147 14.88 9.51 0.29
N LEU A 148 14.18 10.37 -0.44
CA LEU A 148 14.68 10.94 -1.69
C LEU A 148 15.60 12.14 -1.44
N THR A 149 16.70 12.24 -2.19
CA THR A 149 17.52 13.46 -2.22
C THR A 149 16.92 14.52 -3.12
N ASP A 150 17.38 15.77 -3.02
CA ASP A 150 16.89 16.86 -3.87
C ASP A 150 17.21 16.60 -5.35
N GLU A 151 18.37 16.00 -5.67
CA GLU A 151 18.74 15.60 -7.03
C GLU A 151 17.81 14.50 -7.57
N GLN A 152 17.46 13.52 -6.73
CA GLN A 152 16.50 12.47 -7.10
C GLN A 152 15.11 13.06 -7.34
N ILE A 153 14.63 13.93 -6.46
CA ILE A 153 13.35 14.63 -6.60
C ILE A 153 13.29 15.41 -7.93
N ASP A 154 14.37 16.11 -8.27
CA ASP A 154 14.46 16.87 -9.51
C ASP A 154 14.50 15.97 -10.75
N SER A 155 15.26 14.87 -10.71
CA SER A 155 15.30 13.88 -11.80
C SER A 155 13.95 13.19 -12.06
N LEU A 156 13.16 12.97 -10.99
CA LEU A 156 11.83 12.37 -11.07
C LEU A 156 10.76 13.37 -11.54
N SER A 157 11.11 14.67 -11.59
CA SER A 157 10.25 15.74 -12.11
C SER A 157 8.91 15.89 -11.36
N TYR A 158 8.90 15.64 -10.05
CA TYR A 158 7.73 15.93 -9.22
C TYR A 158 7.44 17.43 -9.17
N LYS A 159 6.16 17.80 -9.22
CA LYS A 159 5.69 19.19 -9.16
C LYS A 159 4.50 19.33 -8.23
N SER A 160 4.21 20.55 -7.79
CA SER A 160 2.95 20.86 -7.11
C SER A 160 1.90 21.27 -8.13
N THR A 161 0.65 20.82 -7.94
CA THR A 161 -0.46 21.29 -8.78
C THR A 161 -0.63 22.81 -8.65
N PRO A 162 -0.78 23.56 -9.74
CA PRO A 162 -0.95 25.01 -9.68
C PRO A 162 -2.34 25.41 -9.18
N PRO A 163 -2.51 26.65 -8.70
CA PRO A 163 -3.83 27.25 -8.48
C PRO A 163 -4.70 27.25 -9.75
N PRO A 164 -6.02 27.04 -9.64
CA PRO A 164 -6.91 26.91 -10.81
C PRO A 164 -6.90 28.12 -11.76
N TYR A 165 -6.71 29.34 -11.23
CA TYR A 165 -6.70 30.57 -12.04
C TYR A 165 -5.52 30.65 -13.02
N LEU A 166 -4.48 29.83 -12.86
CA LEU A 166 -3.35 29.74 -13.80
C LEU A 166 -3.55 28.69 -14.90
N CYS A 167 -4.58 27.83 -14.81
CA CYS A 167 -4.72 26.70 -15.74
C CYS A 167 -4.90 27.12 -17.20
N LEU A 168 -5.67 28.21 -17.42
CA LEU A 168 -5.85 28.78 -18.76
C LEU A 168 -4.53 29.33 -19.31
N SER A 169 -3.78 30.09 -18.51
CA SER A 169 -2.53 30.70 -18.98
C SER A 169 -1.44 29.66 -19.28
N TYR A 170 -1.35 28.58 -18.50
CA TYR A 170 -0.47 27.46 -18.84
C TYR A 170 -0.86 26.80 -20.16
N THR A 171 -2.16 26.57 -20.38
CA THR A 171 -2.65 25.93 -21.60
C THR A 171 -2.42 26.80 -22.84
N GLU A 172 -2.66 28.11 -22.73
CA GLU A 172 -2.35 29.08 -23.80
C GLU A 172 -0.84 29.12 -24.13
N ARG A 173 0.02 29.00 -23.13
CA ARG A 173 1.48 28.94 -23.34
C ARG A 173 1.90 27.66 -24.05
N LEU A 174 1.35 26.50 -23.67
CA LEU A 174 1.59 25.23 -24.36
C LEU A 174 1.20 25.30 -25.84
N LEU A 175 0.01 25.83 -26.13
CA LEU A 175 -0.46 26.04 -27.51
C LEU A 175 0.47 26.97 -28.29
N LYS A 176 0.93 28.08 -27.69
CA LYS A 176 1.90 29.00 -28.33
C LYS A 176 3.26 28.35 -28.59
N GLN A 177 3.65 27.36 -27.79
CA GLN A 177 4.86 26.56 -27.98
C GLN A 177 4.65 25.38 -28.95
N GLY A 178 3.49 25.29 -29.61
CA GLY A 178 3.20 24.28 -30.63
C GLY A 178 2.78 22.91 -30.08
N CYS A 179 2.38 22.81 -28.81
CA CYS A 179 1.90 21.56 -28.23
C CYS A 179 0.45 21.24 -28.61
N THR A 180 0.18 19.96 -28.82
CA THR A 180 -1.18 19.41 -28.92
C THR A 180 -1.77 19.22 -27.51
N VAL A 181 -2.83 19.95 -27.16
CA VAL A 181 -3.53 19.76 -25.86
C VAL A 181 -4.81 18.92 -26.00
N GLN A 182 -5.39 18.86 -27.20
CA GLN A 182 -6.52 18.00 -27.50
C GLN A 182 -6.10 16.53 -27.40
N GLY A 183 -6.90 15.72 -26.70
CA GLY A 183 -6.57 14.31 -26.54
C GLY A 183 -5.46 14.01 -25.52
N VAL A 184 -4.91 15.02 -24.82
CA VAL A 184 -3.93 14.82 -23.74
C VAL A 184 -4.65 14.71 -22.39
N PRO A 185 -4.36 13.69 -21.56
CA PRO A 185 -5.01 13.51 -20.26
C PRO A 185 -4.91 14.74 -19.35
N GLY A 186 -6.08 15.19 -18.87
CA GLY A 186 -6.20 16.34 -17.98
C GLY A 186 -6.61 17.63 -18.69
N PHE A 187 -6.42 17.73 -20.00
CA PHE A 187 -6.85 18.87 -20.80
C PHE A 187 -8.29 18.69 -21.31
N TYR A 188 -9.04 19.78 -21.36
CA TYR A 188 -10.44 19.80 -21.82
C TYR A 188 -10.86 21.19 -22.30
N LEU A 189 -11.98 21.26 -23.02
CA LEU A 189 -12.58 22.52 -23.45
C LEU A 189 -13.51 23.06 -22.37
N ASN A 190 -13.25 24.26 -21.87
CA ASN A 190 -14.09 24.90 -20.86
C ASN A 190 -15.42 25.44 -21.46
N GLU A 191 -16.26 26.04 -20.62
CA GLU A 191 -17.56 26.59 -21.02
C GLU A 191 -17.44 27.76 -22.02
N ASP A 192 -16.31 28.49 -21.99
CA ASP A 192 -16.01 29.58 -22.92
C ASP A 192 -15.39 29.10 -24.24
N GLY A 193 -15.31 27.79 -24.48
CA GLY A 193 -14.68 27.23 -25.68
C GLY A 193 -13.16 27.33 -25.70
N LYS A 194 -12.50 27.54 -24.55
CA LYS A 194 -11.04 27.58 -24.41
C LYS A 194 -10.48 26.29 -23.81
N TRP A 195 -9.35 25.84 -24.33
CA TRP A 195 -8.63 24.71 -23.73
C TRP A 195 -8.06 25.08 -22.36
N THR A 196 -8.22 24.18 -21.40
CA THR A 196 -7.67 24.33 -20.04
C THR A 196 -7.28 22.97 -19.46
N VAL A 197 -6.43 22.98 -18.43
CA VAL A 197 -6.02 21.79 -17.66
C VAL A 197 -6.78 21.68 -16.34
N LYS A 198 -7.15 20.46 -15.97
CA LYS A 198 -8.03 20.16 -14.83
C LYS A 198 -7.29 20.12 -13.49
N PHE A 199 -6.83 21.28 -13.01
CA PHE A 199 -6.41 21.45 -11.63
C PHE A 199 -7.47 22.19 -10.81
N HIS A 200 -7.77 21.67 -9.62
CA HIS A 200 -8.76 22.24 -8.70
C HIS A 200 -8.18 22.36 -7.29
N LYS A 201 -8.61 23.38 -6.54
CA LYS A 201 -8.16 23.60 -5.15
C LYS A 201 -8.40 22.38 -4.25
N ARG A 202 -9.54 21.69 -4.41
CA ARG A 202 -9.89 20.50 -3.62
C ARG A 202 -9.07 19.26 -3.99
N THR A 203 -8.48 19.24 -5.18
CA THR A 203 -7.66 18.13 -5.67
C THR A 203 -6.19 18.53 -5.76
N ALA A 204 -5.77 19.52 -4.97
CA ALA A 204 -4.38 19.97 -4.93
C ALA A 204 -3.48 18.90 -4.31
N GLY A 205 -2.22 18.88 -4.75
CA GLY A 205 -1.22 17.98 -4.21
C GLY A 205 0.04 17.86 -5.05
N ILE A 206 0.72 16.72 -4.90
CA ILE A 206 1.96 16.39 -5.63
C ILE A 206 1.60 15.69 -6.93
N LEU A 207 2.05 16.25 -8.05
CA LEU A 207 1.93 15.70 -9.38
C LEU A 207 3.09 14.72 -9.64
N ILE A 208 2.73 13.48 -9.95
CA ILE A 208 3.61 12.32 -10.15
C ILE A 208 3.53 11.92 -11.63
N PRO A 209 4.58 12.19 -12.43
CA PRO A 209 4.62 11.77 -13.83
C PRO A 209 4.61 10.25 -13.97
N VAL A 210 3.86 9.74 -14.95
CA VAL A 210 3.81 8.30 -15.24
C VAL A 210 4.56 8.03 -16.53
N LYS A 211 5.69 7.31 -16.43
CA LYS A 211 6.60 7.05 -17.55
C LYS A 211 6.47 5.63 -18.06
N GLY A 212 6.61 5.44 -19.35
CA GLY A 212 6.77 4.14 -19.97
C GLY A 212 8.16 3.54 -19.82
N ILE A 213 8.33 2.31 -20.31
CA ILE A 213 9.65 1.66 -20.41
C ILE A 213 10.61 2.41 -21.35
N ASP A 214 10.06 3.20 -22.28
CA ASP A 214 10.76 4.12 -23.18
C ASP A 214 11.15 5.45 -22.51
N GLY A 215 10.77 5.67 -21.25
CA GLY A 215 10.98 6.91 -20.52
C GLY A 215 9.97 8.03 -20.86
N LEU A 216 9.07 7.80 -21.82
CA LEU A 216 8.09 8.80 -22.26
C LEU A 216 6.94 8.92 -21.26
N ILE A 217 6.49 10.15 -21.03
CA ILE A 217 5.38 10.43 -20.10
C ILE A 217 4.06 10.09 -20.79
N ARG A 218 3.26 9.23 -20.16
CA ARG A 218 1.96 8.75 -20.67
C ARG A 218 0.77 9.33 -19.89
N GLY A 219 1.03 10.03 -18.80
CA GLY A 219 0.03 10.65 -17.94
C GLY A 219 0.64 11.12 -16.63
N ALA A 220 -0.21 11.54 -15.70
CA ALA A 220 0.21 11.92 -14.36
C ALA A 220 -0.84 11.56 -13.31
N GLN A 221 -0.39 11.27 -12.10
CA GLN A 221 -1.23 11.05 -10.93
C GLN A 221 -0.99 12.18 -9.91
N ILE A 222 -2.03 12.58 -9.19
CA ILE A 222 -1.97 13.58 -8.14
C ILE A 222 -2.10 12.86 -6.79
N ARG A 223 -1.04 12.91 -5.97
CA ARG A 223 -1.10 12.59 -4.54
C ARG A 223 -1.76 13.76 -3.84
N LEU A 224 -3.00 13.59 -3.40
CA LEU A 224 -3.80 14.64 -2.78
C LEU A 224 -3.23 15.06 -1.43
N ASP A 225 -3.18 16.37 -1.18
CA ASP A 225 -2.83 16.94 0.12
C ASP A 225 -3.84 16.53 1.19
N VAL A 226 -5.12 16.56 0.82
CA VAL A 226 -6.24 16.16 1.67
C VAL A 226 -7.00 15.03 0.96
N PRO A 227 -6.99 13.80 1.51
CA PRO A 227 -7.74 12.69 0.95
C PRO A 227 -9.24 13.00 0.85
N ILE A 228 -9.88 12.61 -0.25
CA ILE A 228 -11.32 12.84 -0.45
C ILE A 228 -12.11 11.70 0.20
N LYS A 229 -12.95 12.03 1.18
CA LYS A 229 -13.94 11.14 1.80
C LYS A 229 -15.36 11.50 1.34
N ASP A 230 -16.23 10.51 1.23
CA ASP A 230 -17.67 10.74 1.03
C ASP A 230 -18.34 11.11 2.37
N LYS A 231 -19.46 11.83 2.33
CA LYS A 231 -20.15 12.30 3.56
C LYS A 231 -20.69 11.16 4.42
N ASP A 232 -21.00 10.03 3.78
CA ASP A 232 -21.54 8.84 4.42
C ASP A 232 -20.45 7.79 4.73
N ASP A 233 -19.18 8.12 4.49
CA ASP A 233 -18.07 7.24 4.84
C ASP A 233 -17.87 7.22 6.36
N ASP A 234 -17.57 6.03 6.89
CA ASP A 234 -17.12 5.84 8.27
C ASP A 234 -15.99 6.85 8.60
N PRO A 235 -16.06 7.56 9.74
CA PRO A 235 -15.02 8.50 10.17
C PRO A 235 -13.60 7.92 10.10
N GLU A 236 -13.43 6.63 10.38
CA GLU A 236 -12.14 5.93 10.40
C GLU A 236 -11.67 5.49 9.01
N LYS A 237 -12.55 5.51 7.99
CA LYS A 237 -12.19 5.10 6.63
C LYS A 237 -11.21 6.08 5.99
N GLU A 238 -10.12 5.54 5.44
CA GLU A 238 -9.16 6.34 4.68
C GLU A 238 -9.80 6.82 3.36
N GLY A 239 -9.76 8.15 3.13
CA GLY A 239 -10.25 8.75 1.89
C GLY A 239 -9.38 8.41 0.67
N THR A 240 -9.85 8.76 -0.53
CA THR A 240 -9.08 8.62 -1.76
C THR A 240 -7.83 9.48 -1.69
N LYS A 241 -6.65 8.84 -1.67
CA LYS A 241 -5.32 9.47 -1.53
C LYS A 241 -4.70 9.92 -2.85
N TYR A 242 -5.08 9.27 -3.95
CA TYR A 242 -4.51 9.47 -5.28
C TYR A 242 -5.60 9.65 -6.33
N LEU A 243 -5.38 10.55 -7.29
CA LEU A 243 -6.30 10.83 -8.38
C LEU A 243 -5.53 10.91 -9.70
N TRP A 244 -6.06 10.34 -10.77
CA TRP A 244 -5.51 10.56 -12.12
C TRP A 244 -5.73 12.01 -12.58
N LEU A 245 -4.72 12.62 -13.19
CA LEU A 245 -4.91 13.81 -14.01
C LEU A 245 -5.65 13.38 -15.29
N SER A 246 -6.99 13.36 -15.20
CA SER A 246 -7.89 12.90 -16.25
C SER A 246 -9.05 13.86 -16.45
N SER A 247 -9.40 14.09 -17.71
CA SER A 247 -10.50 14.93 -18.17
C SER A 247 -11.68 14.14 -18.74
N SER A 248 -11.78 12.82 -18.50
CA SER A 248 -12.82 11.95 -19.09
C SER A 248 -14.27 12.33 -18.76
N ASN A 249 -14.47 13.23 -17.82
CA ASN A 249 -15.77 13.76 -17.42
C ASN A 249 -15.99 15.21 -17.85
N LYS A 250 -15.20 15.71 -18.80
CA LYS A 250 -15.22 17.08 -19.30
C LYS A 250 -15.36 17.10 -20.83
N ASN A 251 -15.88 18.21 -21.35
CA ASN A 251 -16.03 18.42 -22.80
C ASN A 251 -14.68 18.32 -23.51
N MET A 252 -14.64 17.56 -24.60
CA MET A 252 -13.44 17.22 -25.39
C MET A 252 -12.29 16.61 -24.56
N GLY A 253 -12.57 16.10 -23.36
CA GLY A 253 -11.58 15.49 -22.50
C GLY A 253 -11.29 14.02 -22.83
N VAL A 254 -10.33 13.44 -22.10
CA VAL A 254 -9.93 12.03 -22.23
C VAL A 254 -9.59 11.37 -20.89
N THR A 255 -9.72 10.04 -20.85
CA THR A 255 -9.20 9.23 -19.74
C THR A 255 -7.67 9.18 -19.78
N SER A 256 -7.02 9.04 -18.63
CA SER A 256 -5.57 8.77 -18.60
C SER A 256 -5.23 7.36 -19.08
N GLY A 257 -6.22 6.47 -19.30
CA GLY A 257 -5.99 5.08 -19.73
C GLY A 257 -5.42 4.15 -18.65
N SER A 258 -4.87 4.72 -17.57
CA SER A 258 -4.16 4.03 -16.49
C SER A 258 -2.91 3.26 -16.96
N PRO A 259 -1.93 3.96 -17.59
CA PRO A 259 -0.67 3.37 -18.01
C PRO A 259 0.10 2.76 -16.84
N VAL A 260 0.92 1.76 -17.17
CA VAL A 260 1.95 1.25 -16.26
C VAL A 260 3.09 2.25 -16.20
N HIS A 261 3.54 2.55 -14.98
CA HIS A 261 4.77 3.30 -14.74
C HIS A 261 5.96 2.34 -14.80
N PHE A 262 7.06 2.73 -15.44
CA PHE A 262 8.32 1.99 -15.41
C PHE A 262 9.48 2.95 -15.07
N ILE A 263 10.37 2.49 -14.19
CA ILE A 263 11.60 3.19 -13.81
C ILE A 263 12.75 2.20 -13.63
N GLY A 264 13.94 2.59 -14.08
CA GLY A 264 15.17 1.79 -14.04
C GLY A 264 15.61 1.32 -15.41
N ASP A 265 16.40 0.25 -15.46
CA ASP A 265 16.97 -0.31 -16.68
C ASP A 265 15.95 -1.21 -17.42
N PRO A 266 15.56 -0.89 -18.67
CA PRO A 266 14.70 -1.71 -19.52
C PRO A 266 15.27 -3.08 -19.90
N LEU A 267 16.59 -3.28 -19.74
CA LEU A 267 17.32 -4.50 -20.06
C LEU A 267 17.66 -5.32 -18.80
N ALA A 268 17.09 -4.95 -17.65
CA ALA A 268 17.36 -5.64 -16.40
C ALA A 268 16.92 -7.11 -16.45
N SER A 269 17.78 -8.00 -15.95
CA SER A 269 17.45 -9.43 -15.80
C SER A 269 16.33 -9.67 -14.76
N THR A 270 16.13 -8.72 -13.83
CA THR A 270 15.13 -8.78 -12.77
C THR A 270 14.34 -7.46 -12.70
N VAL A 271 13.01 -7.55 -12.71
CA VAL A 271 12.10 -6.40 -12.57
C VAL A 271 11.12 -6.62 -11.43
N TYR A 272 10.92 -5.60 -10.60
CA TYR A 272 10.01 -5.62 -9.46
C TYR A 272 8.66 -5.01 -9.83
N ILE A 273 7.55 -5.60 -9.38
CA ILE A 273 6.19 -5.12 -9.63
C ILE A 273 5.56 -4.67 -8.31
N THR A 274 5.03 -3.46 -8.26
CA THR A 274 4.38 -2.92 -7.05
C THR A 274 3.18 -2.03 -7.40
N GLU A 275 2.40 -1.63 -6.39
CA GLU A 275 1.34 -0.65 -6.55
C GLU A 275 1.75 0.77 -6.12
N GLY A 276 1.34 1.74 -6.94
CA GLY A 276 1.61 3.16 -6.71
C GLY A 276 2.93 3.62 -7.31
N PHE A 277 2.87 4.71 -8.07
CA PHE A 277 4.01 5.19 -8.86
C PHE A 277 5.11 5.80 -7.99
N LEU A 278 4.72 6.66 -7.04
CA LEU A 278 5.65 7.23 -6.05
C LEU A 278 6.41 6.15 -5.26
N LYS A 279 5.76 5.01 -5.01
CA LYS A 279 6.39 3.88 -4.30
C LYS A 279 7.47 3.23 -5.16
N ALA A 280 7.18 2.95 -6.42
CA ALA A 280 8.17 2.42 -7.36
C ALA A 280 9.36 3.38 -7.51
N ASP A 281 9.12 4.68 -7.64
CA ASP A 281 10.17 5.69 -7.73
C ASP A 281 11.07 5.68 -6.48
N VAL A 282 10.48 5.70 -5.29
CA VAL A 282 11.24 5.67 -4.02
C VAL A 282 12.01 4.36 -3.87
N ALA A 283 11.38 3.22 -4.14
CA ALA A 283 12.03 1.91 -4.05
C ALA A 283 13.18 1.77 -5.06
N HIS A 284 13.02 2.29 -6.29
CA HIS A 284 14.09 2.37 -7.28
C HIS A 284 15.27 3.19 -6.74
N CYS A 285 15.02 4.39 -6.22
CA CYS A 285 16.07 5.26 -5.68
C CYS A 285 16.79 4.67 -4.46
N LEU A 286 16.13 3.81 -3.67
CA LEU A 286 16.72 3.17 -2.49
C LEU A 286 17.46 1.87 -2.82
N MET A 287 17.00 1.11 -3.82
CA MET A 287 17.51 -0.24 -4.12
C MET A 287 18.39 -0.30 -5.37
N ASN A 288 18.33 0.72 -6.23
CA ASN A 288 18.92 0.71 -7.57
C ASN A 288 18.48 -0.51 -8.41
N ARG A 289 17.17 -0.78 -8.44
CA ARG A 289 16.54 -1.89 -9.17
C ARG A 289 15.45 -1.38 -10.11
N SER A 290 15.14 -2.11 -11.18
CA SER A 290 14.05 -1.74 -12.09
C SER A 290 12.68 -2.07 -11.50
N PHE A 291 11.74 -1.13 -11.59
CA PHE A 291 10.38 -1.27 -11.09
C PHE A 291 9.36 -0.97 -12.19
N ALA A 292 8.28 -1.75 -12.19
CA ALA A 292 7.04 -1.40 -12.85
C ALA A 292 5.93 -1.25 -11.81
N ALA A 293 5.08 -0.23 -11.98
CA ALA A 293 3.98 0.03 -11.05
C ALA A 293 2.63 0.22 -11.74
N THR A 294 1.59 -0.27 -11.07
CA THR A 294 0.19 -0.11 -11.47
C THR A 294 -0.56 0.85 -10.55
N ALA A 295 -1.64 1.46 -11.05
CA ALA A 295 -2.56 2.27 -10.22
C ALA A 295 -3.49 1.39 -9.38
N GLY A 296 -2.91 0.61 -8.48
CA GLY A 296 -3.54 -0.36 -7.58
C GLY A 296 -3.38 -1.80 -8.06
N ALA A 297 -3.15 -2.73 -7.13
CA ALA A 297 -2.77 -4.13 -7.38
C ALA A 297 -3.67 -4.92 -8.36
N ASN A 298 -4.92 -4.51 -8.57
CA ASN A 298 -5.85 -5.16 -9.51
C ASN A 298 -5.84 -4.60 -10.93
N ASN A 299 -5.05 -3.55 -11.18
CA ASN A 299 -4.96 -2.93 -12.50
C ASN A 299 -3.86 -3.55 -13.36
N THR A 300 -3.86 -4.87 -13.44
CA THR A 300 -2.79 -5.67 -14.09
C THR A 300 -2.91 -5.77 -15.60
N GLY A 301 -4.01 -5.33 -16.21
CA GLY A 301 -4.27 -5.55 -17.64
C GLY A 301 -3.24 -4.93 -18.59
N GLN A 302 -2.61 -3.81 -18.20
CA GLN A 302 -1.57 -3.17 -19.00
C GLN A 302 -0.16 -3.74 -18.76
N LEU A 303 0.02 -4.69 -17.85
CA LEU A 303 1.31 -5.35 -17.63
C LEU A 303 1.65 -6.35 -18.73
N ASP A 304 0.66 -6.94 -19.40
CA ASP A 304 0.91 -7.99 -20.39
C ASP A 304 1.77 -7.50 -21.58
N PRO A 305 1.48 -6.35 -22.22
CA PRO A 305 2.37 -5.80 -23.27
C PRO A 305 3.76 -5.44 -22.74
N LEU A 306 3.86 -4.97 -21.48
CA LEU A 306 5.15 -4.68 -20.86
C LEU A 306 5.96 -5.97 -20.66
N PHE A 307 5.33 -7.06 -20.23
CA PHE A 307 6.01 -8.34 -20.01
C PHE A 307 6.51 -8.95 -21.31
N ALA A 308 5.77 -8.77 -22.41
CA ALA A 308 6.25 -9.14 -23.74
C ALA A 308 7.56 -8.41 -24.10
N LEU A 309 7.60 -7.09 -23.87
CA LEU A 309 8.79 -6.26 -24.10
C LEU A 309 9.96 -6.66 -23.18
N LEU A 310 9.71 -6.84 -21.88
CA LEU A 310 10.73 -7.25 -20.92
C LEU A 310 11.33 -8.61 -21.24
N ALA A 311 10.50 -9.60 -21.61
CA ALA A 311 10.97 -10.90 -22.03
C ALA A 311 11.82 -10.82 -23.31
N HIS A 312 11.43 -9.98 -24.27
CA HIS A 312 12.24 -9.72 -25.46
C HIS A 312 13.59 -9.06 -25.11
N ASN A 313 13.59 -8.17 -24.12
CA ASN A 313 14.78 -7.48 -23.61
C ASN A 313 15.67 -8.37 -22.72
N GLY A 314 15.28 -9.62 -22.46
CA GLY A 314 16.08 -10.58 -21.69
C GLY A 314 15.83 -10.58 -20.18
N THR A 315 14.74 -9.98 -19.70
CA THR A 315 14.30 -10.14 -18.31
C THR A 315 13.97 -11.61 -18.04
N GLN A 316 14.50 -12.16 -16.95
CA GLN A 316 14.35 -13.56 -16.55
C GLN A 316 13.45 -13.72 -15.33
N LEU A 317 13.43 -12.72 -14.45
CA LEU A 317 12.75 -12.79 -13.16
C LEU A 317 11.83 -11.58 -12.94
N ILE A 318 10.56 -11.87 -12.65
CA ILE A 318 9.58 -10.89 -12.16
C ILE A 318 9.41 -11.08 -10.65
N VAL A 319 9.75 -10.05 -9.87
CA VAL A 319 9.56 -10.05 -8.42
C VAL A 319 8.28 -9.29 -8.08
N GLU A 320 7.28 -9.98 -7.55
CA GLU A 320 6.10 -9.31 -6.99
C GLU A 320 6.47 -8.68 -5.63
N ALA A 321 6.23 -7.38 -5.52
CA ALA A 321 6.50 -6.54 -4.37
C ALA A 321 5.28 -5.67 -4.02
N GLU A 322 4.08 -6.25 -4.10
CA GLU A 322 2.85 -5.63 -3.58
C GLU A 322 2.88 -5.55 -2.05
N ASP A 323 2.20 -4.55 -1.49
CA ASP A 323 2.15 -4.24 -0.06
C ASP A 323 1.83 -5.49 0.80
N MET A 324 2.29 -5.48 2.06
CA MET A 324 2.12 -6.61 2.98
C MET A 324 0.65 -6.89 3.37
N ASP A 325 -0.29 -6.01 2.99
CA ASP A 325 -1.72 -6.30 3.13
C ASP A 325 -2.22 -7.40 2.18
N LYS A 326 -1.38 -7.89 1.25
CA LYS A 326 -1.64 -9.09 0.44
C LYS A 326 -1.92 -10.35 1.25
N PHE A 327 -1.49 -10.40 2.51
CA PHE A 327 -1.80 -11.52 3.41
C PHE A 327 -3.20 -11.46 4.03
N ARG A 328 -3.93 -10.35 3.87
CA ARG A 328 -5.30 -10.18 4.34
C ARG A 328 -6.31 -9.80 3.26
N ASN A 329 -5.83 -9.33 2.11
CA ASN A 329 -6.68 -8.85 1.03
C ASN A 329 -6.74 -9.84 -0.13
N GLU A 330 -7.85 -10.59 -0.23
CA GLU A 330 -8.13 -11.51 -1.35
C GLU A 330 -7.99 -10.86 -2.72
N HIS A 331 -8.33 -9.57 -2.82
CA HIS A 331 -8.25 -8.87 -4.09
C HIS A 331 -6.79 -8.65 -4.52
N VAL A 332 -5.87 -8.39 -3.58
CA VAL A 332 -4.45 -8.29 -3.90
C VAL A 332 -3.89 -9.64 -4.32
N VAL A 333 -4.27 -10.74 -3.62
CA VAL A 333 -3.88 -12.11 -4.00
C VAL A 333 -4.31 -12.48 -5.43
N LYS A 334 -5.53 -12.06 -5.84
CA LYS A 334 -6.00 -12.22 -7.22
C LYS A 334 -5.15 -11.44 -8.22
N GLY A 335 -4.74 -10.21 -7.88
CA GLY A 335 -3.80 -9.41 -8.65
C GLY A 335 -2.44 -10.10 -8.84
N THR A 336 -1.83 -10.55 -7.75
CA THR A 336 -0.56 -11.29 -7.75
C THR A 336 -0.63 -12.57 -8.57
N SER A 337 -1.74 -13.31 -8.50
CA SER A 337 -1.94 -14.54 -9.28
C SER A 337 -1.96 -14.26 -10.79
N LYS A 338 -2.55 -13.13 -11.20
CA LYS A 338 -2.51 -12.69 -12.61
C LYS A 338 -1.09 -12.34 -13.04
N ILE A 339 -0.32 -11.65 -12.19
CA ILE A 339 1.09 -11.31 -12.46
C ILE A 339 1.91 -12.59 -12.70
N TYR A 340 1.77 -13.59 -11.83
CA TYR A 340 2.42 -14.88 -11.96
C TYR A 340 2.10 -15.57 -13.30
N LEU A 341 0.80 -15.66 -13.64
CA LEU A 341 0.36 -16.29 -14.90
C LEU A 341 0.87 -15.53 -16.14
N MET A 342 0.92 -14.20 -16.09
CA MET A 342 1.46 -13.38 -17.17
C MET A 342 2.97 -13.59 -17.33
N ALA A 343 3.74 -13.60 -16.23
CA ALA A 343 5.19 -13.85 -16.29
C ALA A 343 5.49 -15.23 -16.90
N HIS A 344 4.77 -16.27 -16.46
CA HIS A 344 4.95 -17.63 -16.98
C HIS A 344 4.60 -17.74 -18.47
N ARG A 345 3.58 -17.01 -18.96
CA ARG A 345 3.25 -16.94 -20.40
C ARG A 345 4.43 -16.50 -21.25
N TYR A 346 5.23 -15.56 -20.73
CA TYR A 346 6.42 -15.04 -21.40
C TYR A 346 7.72 -15.74 -20.97
N LYS A 347 7.62 -16.93 -20.33
CA LYS A 347 8.75 -17.77 -19.88
C LYS A 347 9.69 -17.08 -18.88
N MET A 348 9.20 -16.11 -18.14
CA MET A 348 9.93 -15.51 -17.01
C MET A 348 9.59 -16.24 -15.72
N GLU A 349 10.59 -16.43 -14.85
CA GLU A 349 10.37 -16.86 -13.48
C GLU A 349 9.61 -15.75 -12.73
N SER A 350 8.76 -16.12 -11.77
CA SER A 350 8.09 -15.16 -10.90
C SER A 350 8.25 -15.57 -9.45
N LYS A 351 8.72 -14.62 -8.62
CA LYS A 351 8.88 -14.79 -7.18
C LYS A 351 8.07 -13.75 -6.43
N ARG A 352 7.48 -14.16 -5.32
CA ARG A 352 6.83 -13.26 -4.36
C ARG A 352 7.85 -12.78 -3.34
N LEU A 353 7.96 -11.46 -3.17
CA LEU A 353 8.77 -10.88 -2.11
C LEU A 353 7.95 -10.78 -0.83
N THR A 354 8.55 -11.12 0.30
CA THR A 354 7.98 -10.93 1.63
C THR A 354 9.05 -10.32 2.51
N TRP A 355 8.67 -9.33 3.30
CA TRP A 355 9.58 -8.57 4.16
C TRP A 355 9.00 -8.41 5.57
N ASN A 356 9.71 -7.71 6.43
CA ASN A 356 9.29 -7.41 7.80
C ASN A 356 7.91 -6.73 7.81
N PRO A 357 6.84 -7.38 8.35
CA PRO A 357 5.47 -6.86 8.25
C PRO A 357 5.20 -5.59 9.08
N ASN A 358 6.17 -5.13 9.86
CA ASN A 358 6.12 -3.81 10.50
C ASN A 358 6.16 -2.66 9.49
N TYR A 359 6.52 -2.93 8.23
CA TYR A 359 6.54 -1.95 7.14
C TYR A 359 5.50 -2.30 6.10
N LYS A 360 4.64 -1.33 5.77
CA LYS A 360 3.51 -1.54 4.87
C LYS A 360 3.97 -1.79 3.42
N GLY A 361 4.70 -0.81 2.86
CA GLY A 361 5.22 -0.87 1.50
C GLY A 361 6.69 -1.25 1.43
N ILE A 362 7.14 -1.63 0.23
CA ILE A 362 8.56 -1.88 -0.03
C ILE A 362 9.40 -0.61 0.14
N ASP A 363 8.85 0.57 -0.19
CA ASP A 363 9.50 1.87 0.03
C ASP A 363 9.74 2.12 1.53
N ASP A 364 8.74 1.88 2.37
CA ASP A 364 8.84 2.04 3.83
C ASP A 364 9.93 1.12 4.42
N TRP A 365 9.94 -0.15 3.99
CA TRP A 365 10.91 -1.14 4.48
C TRP A 365 12.35 -0.79 4.07
N GLN A 366 12.57 -0.42 2.82
CA GLN A 366 13.90 -0.08 2.32
C GLN A 366 14.42 1.21 2.95
N LEU A 367 13.54 2.18 3.21
CA LEU A 367 13.90 3.40 3.93
C LEU A 367 14.35 3.09 5.35
N ALA A 368 13.64 2.20 6.04
CA ALA A 368 14.00 1.79 7.39
C ALA A 368 15.36 1.08 7.43
N LEU A 369 15.65 0.21 6.46
CA LEU A 369 16.96 -0.43 6.31
C LEU A 369 18.08 0.59 6.06
N LYS A 370 17.85 1.57 5.17
CA LYS A 370 18.82 2.64 4.91
C LYS A 370 19.11 3.44 6.18
N LYS A 371 18.07 3.95 6.86
CA LYS A 371 18.21 4.69 8.12
C LYS A 371 18.90 3.86 9.21
N LYS A 372 18.65 2.55 9.26
CA LYS A 372 19.33 1.63 10.18
C LYS A 372 20.82 1.51 9.87
N SER A 373 21.18 1.39 8.59
CA SER A 373 22.58 1.34 8.16
C SER A 373 23.35 2.65 8.45
N GLU A 374 22.65 3.78 8.39
CA GLU A 374 23.18 5.10 8.76
C GLU A 374 23.34 5.22 10.28
N ARG A 375 22.33 4.83 11.07
CA ARG A 375 22.40 4.82 12.54
C ARG A 375 23.48 3.88 13.09
N LYS A 376 23.67 2.69 12.50
CA LYS A 376 24.76 1.77 12.89
C LYS A 376 26.16 2.37 12.69
N LYS A 377 26.29 3.47 11.94
CA LYS A 377 27.55 4.23 11.80
C LYS A 377 27.70 5.34 12.85
N GLU A 378 26.65 5.65 13.61
CA GLU A 378 26.58 6.74 14.60
C GLU A 378 26.25 6.22 16.01
N ASP A 379 26.40 4.91 16.26
CA ASP A 379 25.58 4.23 17.26
C ASP A 379 25.77 4.71 18.71
N LYS A 380 24.63 4.93 19.37
CA LYS A 380 24.48 5.35 20.76
C LYS A 380 24.27 4.07 21.59
N ARG A 381 25.32 3.65 22.27
CA ARG A 381 25.41 2.41 23.07
C ARG A 381 24.40 2.42 24.23
N MET A 382 23.78 1.27 24.54
CA MET A 382 23.09 1.06 25.83
C MET A 382 24.09 1.29 26.97
N ASN A 383 23.65 1.83 28.11
CA ASN A 383 24.54 1.99 29.26
C ASN A 383 24.85 0.65 29.93
N PHE A 384 25.88 0.63 30.77
CA PHE A 384 26.34 -0.55 31.48
C PHE A 384 25.20 -1.26 32.23
N LYS A 385 24.44 -0.54 33.07
CA LYS A 385 23.38 -1.12 33.91
C LYS A 385 22.31 -1.81 33.07
N GLN A 386 21.88 -1.18 31.98
CA GLN A 386 20.89 -1.76 31.07
C GLN A 386 21.40 -3.07 30.44
N SER A 387 22.65 -3.09 30.00
CA SER A 387 23.31 -4.26 29.39
C SER A 387 23.50 -5.41 30.40
N PHE A 388 23.85 -5.09 31.66
CA PHE A 388 24.00 -6.08 32.72
C PHE A 388 22.65 -6.71 33.11
N LEU A 389 21.61 -5.88 33.31
CA LEU A 389 20.28 -6.36 33.68
C LEU A 389 19.62 -7.19 32.57
N SER A 390 19.86 -6.86 31.30
CA SER A 390 19.40 -7.64 30.14
C SER A 390 20.20 -8.93 29.92
N GLY A 391 21.41 -9.02 30.47
CA GLY A 391 22.30 -10.18 30.33
C GLY A 391 23.18 -10.19 29.11
N GLU A 392 23.40 -9.02 28.55
CA GLU A 392 24.26 -8.83 27.39
C GLU A 392 25.73 -8.70 27.79
N CYS A 393 26.02 -8.40 29.07
CA CYS A 393 27.37 -8.39 29.62
C CYS A 393 27.43 -8.94 31.06
N GLY A 394 28.62 -9.36 31.47
CA GLY A 394 28.97 -9.61 32.86
C GLY A 394 29.48 -8.33 33.55
N ILE A 395 29.81 -8.44 34.85
CA ILE A 395 30.27 -7.30 35.65
C ILE A 395 31.57 -6.71 35.12
N GLU A 396 32.43 -7.54 34.52
CA GLU A 396 33.71 -7.16 33.91
C GLU A 396 33.60 -6.11 32.81
N ALA A 397 32.43 -5.95 32.19
CA ALA A 397 32.22 -4.94 31.15
C ALA A 397 32.21 -3.51 31.71
N ILE A 398 32.04 -3.32 33.02
CA ILE A 398 32.04 -1.99 33.65
C ILE A 398 33.37 -1.28 33.44
N ASP A 399 34.48 -2.02 33.49
CA ASP A 399 35.83 -1.48 33.29
C ASP A 399 36.02 -0.91 31.88
N ASP A 400 35.48 -1.60 30.88
CA ASP A 400 35.59 -1.18 29.49
C ASP A 400 34.69 0.04 29.20
N ASP A 401 33.54 0.13 29.86
CA ASP A 401 32.66 1.31 29.79
C ASP A 401 33.28 2.52 30.51
N VAL A 402 33.93 2.33 31.65
CA VAL A 402 34.69 3.38 32.36
C VAL A 402 35.85 3.88 31.50
N LYS A 403 36.62 2.98 30.88
CA LYS A 403 37.70 3.35 29.95
C LYS A 403 37.15 4.13 28.76
N ALA A 404 36.04 3.67 28.17
CA ALA A 404 35.41 4.34 27.04
C ALA A 404 34.98 5.78 27.40
N TRP A 405 34.36 5.96 28.58
CA TRP A 405 33.98 7.27 29.10
C TRP A 405 35.17 8.24 29.20
N HIS A 406 36.31 7.78 29.72
CA HIS A 406 37.54 8.60 29.82
C HIS A 406 38.13 9.03 28.46
N THR A 407 37.83 8.29 27.39
CA THR A 407 38.32 8.57 26.03
C THR A 407 37.34 9.35 25.16
N THR A 408 36.12 9.57 25.65
CA THR A 408 35.06 10.30 24.92
C THR A 408 35.25 11.80 25.14
N PRO A 409 35.04 12.67 24.12
CA PRO A 409 35.06 14.12 24.29
C PRO A 409 34.14 14.56 25.44
N GLU A 410 34.51 15.62 26.18
CA GLU A 410 33.75 16.10 27.34
C GLU A 410 32.32 16.56 26.96
N ASP A 411 31.37 15.61 26.96
CA ASP A 411 29.94 15.86 26.72
C ASP A 411 29.19 16.24 28.02
N GLY A 412 29.91 16.47 29.13
CA GLY A 412 29.33 16.93 30.40
C GLY A 412 28.52 15.91 31.20
N HIS A 413 28.47 14.64 30.77
CA HIS A 413 27.79 13.55 31.49
C HIS A 413 28.66 12.97 32.60
N SER A 414 28.13 12.84 33.81
CA SER A 414 28.81 12.17 34.92
C SER A 414 29.02 10.68 34.63
N LEU A 415 30.03 10.05 35.25
CA LEU A 415 30.25 8.61 35.09
C LEU A 415 29.04 7.79 35.59
N VAL A 416 28.35 8.26 36.63
CA VAL A 416 27.13 7.65 37.17
C VAL A 416 26.02 7.60 36.12
N ASP A 417 25.76 8.73 35.46
CA ASP A 417 24.77 8.84 34.40
C ASP A 417 25.17 8.02 33.17
N TYR A 418 26.46 8.01 32.83
CA TYR A 418 27.01 7.26 31.70
C TYR A 418 26.82 5.75 31.88
N LEU A 419 27.10 5.24 33.09
CA LEU A 419 26.89 3.82 33.43
C LEU A 419 25.41 3.50 33.69
N GLY A 420 24.57 4.51 33.90
CA GLY A 420 23.16 4.37 34.24
C GLY A 420 22.91 3.86 35.66
N LEU A 421 23.89 4.03 36.55
CA LEU A 421 23.79 3.64 37.96
C LEU A 421 23.06 4.73 38.75
N THR A 422 22.47 4.35 39.88
CA THR A 422 22.04 5.31 40.91
C THR A 422 23.25 5.72 41.75
N GLU A 423 23.17 6.86 42.46
CA GLU A 423 24.23 7.28 43.39
C GLU A 423 24.57 6.22 44.44
N GLN A 424 23.56 5.49 44.94
CA GLN A 424 23.76 4.41 45.91
C GLN A 424 24.51 3.21 45.31
N GLU A 425 24.17 2.82 44.07
CA GLU A 425 24.86 1.74 43.37
C GLU A 425 26.30 2.13 43.03
N TYR A 426 26.51 3.38 42.63
CA TYR A 426 27.84 3.91 42.37
C TYR A 426 28.68 4.00 43.66
N GLU A 427 28.08 4.36 44.80
CA GLU A 427 28.77 4.31 46.09
C GLU A 427 29.23 2.88 46.45
N VAL A 428 28.39 1.86 46.21
CA VAL A 428 28.76 0.45 46.45
C VAL A 428 29.90 0.03 45.53
N TYR A 429 29.85 0.42 44.25
CA TYR A 429 30.92 0.18 43.29
C TYR A 429 32.26 0.78 43.76
N VAL A 430 32.26 2.03 44.22
CA VAL A 430 33.48 2.75 44.63
C VAL A 430 34.01 2.28 45.99
N ARG A 431 33.14 1.99 46.96
CA ARG A 431 33.55 1.70 48.35
C ARG A 431 33.87 0.23 48.61
N GLU A 432 33.21 -0.69 47.90
CA GLU A 432 33.35 -2.13 48.15
C GLU A 432 34.18 -2.83 47.07
N ASN A 433 33.57 -3.16 45.93
CA ASN A 433 34.17 -3.77 44.73
C ASN A 433 33.07 -4.20 43.73
N ASP A 434 33.51 -4.66 42.55
CA ASP A 434 32.67 -5.21 41.48
C ASP A 434 31.76 -6.34 41.95
N THR A 435 32.24 -7.24 42.81
CA THR A 435 31.44 -8.38 43.29
C THR A 435 30.26 -7.93 44.16
N ALA A 436 30.45 -6.88 44.97
CA ALA A 436 29.37 -6.30 45.76
C ALA A 436 28.32 -5.62 44.87
N LEU A 437 28.77 -4.87 43.86
CA LEU A 437 27.89 -4.27 42.85
C LEU A 437 27.15 -5.34 42.05
N GLU A 438 27.83 -6.40 41.61
CA GLU A 438 27.27 -7.52 40.86
C GLU A 438 26.15 -8.17 41.67
N LYS A 439 26.39 -8.47 42.95
CA LYS A 439 25.38 -9.04 43.84
C LYS A 439 24.18 -8.13 44.01
N LEU A 440 24.41 -6.82 44.14
CA LEU A 440 23.34 -5.82 44.23
C LEU A 440 22.51 -5.78 42.94
N LEU A 441 23.14 -5.71 41.78
CA LEU A 441 22.45 -5.67 40.49
C LEU A 441 21.74 -6.99 40.15
N LEU A 442 22.34 -8.14 40.48
CA LEU A 442 21.70 -9.45 40.33
C LEU A 442 20.46 -9.57 41.22
N SER A 443 20.47 -8.97 42.42
CA SER A 443 19.28 -8.94 43.28
C SER A 443 18.12 -8.13 42.69
N GLN A 444 18.40 -7.25 41.72
CA GLN A 444 17.41 -6.47 40.97
C GLN A 444 16.94 -7.18 39.70
N ARG A 445 17.39 -8.42 39.44
CA ARG A 445 17.14 -9.15 38.21
C ARG A 445 16.11 -10.25 38.40
N LYS A 446 15.18 -10.38 37.46
CA LYS A 446 14.25 -11.51 37.35
C LYS A 446 14.41 -12.23 36.03
N GLN A 447 14.03 -13.51 36.05
CA GLN A 447 13.90 -14.34 34.86
C GLN A 447 12.43 -14.37 34.44
N GLN A 448 12.15 -13.91 33.22
CA GLN A 448 10.83 -13.95 32.61
C GLN A 448 10.82 -14.98 31.49
N LYS A 449 9.96 -16.01 31.57
CA LYS A 449 9.76 -16.91 30.44
C LYS A 449 8.72 -16.35 29.50
N PHE A 450 8.90 -16.60 28.20
CA PHE A 450 7.98 -16.14 27.19
C PHE A 450 7.91 -17.08 26.01
N ARG A 451 6.81 -17.01 25.28
CA ARG A 451 6.62 -17.70 23.99
C ARG A 451 6.08 -16.73 22.96
N ILE A 452 6.45 -16.95 21.71
CA ILE A 452 5.97 -16.17 20.58
C ILE A 452 5.12 -17.07 19.69
N TYR A 453 3.89 -16.65 19.44
CA TYR A 453 2.94 -17.30 18.54
C TYR A 453 2.67 -16.40 17.35
N GLN A 454 2.75 -16.97 16.16
CA GLN A 454 2.59 -16.23 14.91
C GLN A 454 1.58 -16.91 14.00
N LEU A 455 0.86 -16.14 13.18
CA LEU A 455 -0.06 -16.70 12.20
C LEU A 455 0.69 -17.63 11.24
N GLU A 456 0.18 -18.85 11.08
CA GLU A 456 0.68 -19.81 10.09
C GLU A 456 0.03 -19.53 8.74
N PHE A 457 0.84 -19.31 7.71
CA PHE A 457 0.39 -19.28 6.32
C PHE A 457 0.82 -20.61 5.67
N GLY A 458 -0.13 -21.31 5.06
CA GLY A 458 0.18 -22.51 4.27
C GLY A 458 0.89 -22.16 2.95
N ASN A 459 1.22 -23.19 2.17
CA ASN A 459 1.84 -23.00 0.85
C ASN A 459 0.91 -22.23 -0.11
N ASP A 460 -0.39 -22.46 -0.01
CA ASP A 460 -1.41 -21.63 -0.64
C ASP A 460 -1.84 -20.57 0.38
N ILE A 461 -1.44 -19.32 0.15
CA ILE A 461 -1.77 -18.19 1.04
C ILE A 461 -3.27 -17.90 0.89
N GLN A 462 -4.07 -18.59 1.69
CA GLN A 462 -5.42 -18.16 2.02
C GLN A 462 -5.27 -16.88 2.87
N PRO A 463 -5.71 -15.72 2.37
CA PRO A 463 -5.57 -14.49 3.11
C PRO A 463 -6.37 -14.56 4.40
N LYS A 464 -5.76 -14.09 5.50
CA LYS A 464 -6.41 -13.99 6.80
C LYS A 464 -6.76 -12.51 7.02
N PRO A 465 -8.05 -12.13 7.14
CA PRO A 465 -8.48 -10.72 7.12
C PRO A 465 -7.81 -9.80 8.15
N PHE A 466 -7.27 -10.36 9.23
CA PHE A 466 -6.60 -9.64 10.32
C PHE A 466 -5.07 -9.85 10.34
N ALA A 467 -4.48 -10.52 9.34
CA ALA A 467 -3.03 -10.66 9.24
C ALA A 467 -2.37 -9.27 9.19
N PHE A 468 -1.33 -9.11 10.01
CA PHE A 468 -0.54 -7.87 10.10
C PHE A 468 -1.41 -6.63 10.39
N ALA A 469 -2.45 -6.81 11.21
CA ALA A 469 -3.42 -5.79 11.57
C ALA A 469 -3.61 -5.68 13.09
N GLY A 470 -4.26 -4.60 13.53
CA GLY A 470 -4.65 -4.41 14.93
C GLY A 470 -5.87 -5.24 15.36
N LEU A 471 -6.24 -5.17 16.65
CA LEU A 471 -7.39 -5.90 17.20
C LEU A 471 -8.71 -5.52 16.53
N GLU A 472 -8.85 -4.28 16.09
CA GLU A 472 -10.05 -3.82 15.39
C GLU A 472 -10.32 -4.63 14.12
N ALA A 473 -9.28 -4.98 13.36
CA ALA A 473 -9.40 -5.81 12.17
C ALA A 473 -9.73 -7.27 12.51
N LEU A 474 -9.22 -7.78 13.64
CA LEU A 474 -9.57 -9.10 14.19
C LEU A 474 -11.07 -9.16 14.52
N HIS A 475 -11.60 -8.13 15.19
CA HIS A 475 -13.02 -8.01 15.52
C HIS A 475 -13.89 -7.89 14.27
N LYS A 476 -13.49 -7.06 13.29
CA LYS A 476 -14.15 -6.96 11.99
C LYS A 476 -14.16 -8.29 11.22
N ALA A 477 -13.18 -9.15 11.45
CA ALA A 477 -13.13 -10.51 10.88
C ALA A 477 -14.02 -11.52 11.62
N GLY A 478 -14.74 -11.10 12.67
CA GLY A 478 -15.68 -11.94 13.43
C GLY A 478 -15.05 -12.69 14.59
N TYR A 479 -13.84 -12.35 15.01
CA TYR A 479 -13.17 -12.99 16.14
C TYR A 479 -13.11 -12.03 17.33
N GLU A 480 -13.64 -12.42 18.49
CA GLU A 480 -13.46 -11.64 19.74
C GLU A 480 -12.03 -11.75 20.29
N GLN A 481 -11.37 -12.89 20.01
CA GLN A 481 -10.06 -13.26 20.52
C GLN A 481 -9.24 -13.93 19.41
N PRO A 482 -7.89 -13.88 19.46
CA PRO A 482 -7.08 -14.46 18.40
C PRO A 482 -7.32 -15.97 18.28
N PRO A 483 -7.71 -16.48 17.09
CA PRO A 483 -8.08 -17.88 16.92
C PRO A 483 -6.85 -18.78 16.97
N ALA A 484 -6.51 -19.30 18.15
CA ALA A 484 -5.25 -20.02 18.40
C ALA A 484 -4.93 -21.16 17.41
N ALA A 485 -5.93 -21.86 16.87
CA ALA A 485 -5.74 -22.88 15.83
C ALA A 485 -5.10 -22.37 14.52
N GLN A 486 -5.12 -21.06 14.30
CA GLN A 486 -4.50 -20.40 13.15
C GLN A 486 -3.06 -19.94 13.41
N TYR A 487 -2.56 -20.12 14.64
CA TYR A 487 -1.25 -19.70 15.09
C TYR A 487 -0.32 -20.88 15.27
N ARG A 488 0.97 -20.62 15.16
CA ARG A 488 2.06 -21.55 15.47
C ARG A 488 2.95 -20.97 16.55
N LEU A 489 3.35 -21.81 17.50
CA LEU A 489 4.45 -21.51 18.40
C LEU A 489 5.76 -21.47 17.60
N VAL A 490 6.42 -20.32 17.52
CA VAL A 490 7.68 -20.16 16.76
C VAL A 490 8.90 -20.09 17.65
N TYR A 491 8.73 -19.77 18.93
CA TYR A 491 9.84 -19.62 19.86
C TYR A 491 9.37 -19.77 21.31
N ASP A 492 10.19 -20.43 22.13
CA ASP A 492 10.03 -20.58 23.58
C ASP A 492 11.35 -20.19 24.23
N GLY A 493 11.33 -19.12 25.02
CA GLY A 493 12.54 -18.44 25.46
C GLY A 493 12.48 -17.93 26.88
N THR A 494 13.61 -17.41 27.32
CA THR A 494 13.79 -16.75 28.61
C THR A 494 14.44 -15.39 28.39
N LEU A 495 13.91 -14.36 29.03
CA LEU A 495 14.46 -13.02 29.08
C LEU A 495 14.86 -12.70 30.52
N PHE A 496 16.03 -12.08 30.69
CA PHE A 496 16.39 -11.47 31.97
C PHE A 496 16.03 -9.99 31.93
N CYS A 497 15.42 -9.49 33.00
CA CYS A 497 15.04 -8.08 33.11
C CYS A 497 15.02 -7.62 34.57
N GLY A 498 14.93 -6.30 34.79
CA GLY A 498 14.80 -5.74 36.12
C GLY A 498 13.48 -6.16 36.81
N ILE A 499 13.49 -6.36 38.12
CA ILE A 499 12.31 -6.80 38.89
C ILE A 499 11.15 -5.80 38.75
N GLU A 500 11.45 -4.52 38.74
CA GLU A 500 10.49 -3.41 38.68
C GLU A 500 9.79 -3.28 37.33
N ARG A 501 10.29 -3.93 36.27
CA ARG A 501 9.69 -3.84 34.93
C ARG A 501 8.29 -4.45 34.92
N SER A 502 7.33 -3.68 34.42
CA SER A 502 5.98 -4.12 34.14
C SER A 502 5.95 -5.08 32.94
N ASP A 503 4.82 -5.76 32.74
CA ASP A 503 4.62 -6.60 31.54
C ASP A 503 4.75 -5.78 30.25
N THR A 504 4.29 -4.52 30.26
CA THR A 504 4.46 -3.59 29.14
C THR A 504 5.93 -3.36 28.80
N ASP A 505 6.77 -3.08 29.79
CA ASP A 505 8.21 -2.85 29.58
C ASP A 505 8.92 -4.11 29.06
N ILE A 506 8.48 -5.29 29.52
CA ILE A 506 8.98 -6.59 29.05
C ILE A 506 8.59 -6.82 27.60
N LEU A 507 7.33 -6.56 27.25
CA LEU A 507 6.83 -6.72 25.88
C LEU A 507 7.54 -5.75 24.91
N GLU A 508 7.85 -4.53 25.34
CA GLU A 508 8.65 -3.58 24.57
C GLU A 508 10.07 -4.07 24.35
N LEU A 509 10.74 -4.62 25.38
CA LEU A 509 12.05 -5.26 25.22
C LEU A 509 12.01 -6.42 24.21
N LEU A 510 11.00 -7.30 24.32
CA LEU A 510 10.82 -8.40 23.39
C LEU A 510 10.58 -7.89 21.98
N TYR A 511 9.75 -6.85 21.81
CA TYR A 511 9.55 -6.24 20.50
C TYR A 511 10.86 -5.69 19.93
N CYS A 512 11.64 -4.93 20.70
CA CYS A 512 12.94 -4.41 20.25
C CYS A 512 13.89 -5.53 19.82
N ARG A 513 13.93 -6.64 20.56
CA ARG A 513 14.82 -7.77 20.29
C ARG A 513 14.39 -8.63 19.10
N TYR A 514 13.09 -8.77 18.85
CA TYR A 514 12.55 -9.71 17.86
C TYR A 514 11.83 -9.04 16.67
N SER A 515 11.75 -7.72 16.59
CA SER A 515 11.08 -7.02 15.47
C SER A 515 12.00 -6.74 14.28
N GLU A 516 13.32 -6.76 14.45
CA GLU A 516 14.28 -6.28 13.45
C GLU A 516 15.40 -7.30 13.17
N ASP A 517 16.51 -7.25 13.91
CA ASP A 517 17.63 -8.20 13.77
C ASP A 517 17.38 -9.40 14.71
N VAL A 518 16.51 -10.32 14.27
CA VAL A 518 16.10 -11.46 15.09
C VAL A 518 17.30 -12.38 15.43
N PRO A 519 17.33 -12.97 16.65
CA PRO A 519 18.38 -13.92 17.05
C PRO A 519 18.50 -15.14 16.13
N VAL A 520 19.67 -15.77 16.07
CA VAL A 520 19.95 -16.92 15.18
C VAL A 520 19.11 -18.16 15.53
N ASP A 521 18.81 -18.33 16.82
CA ASP A 521 17.96 -19.40 17.37
C ASP A 521 16.46 -19.08 17.28
N TYR A 522 16.09 -17.92 16.73
CA TYR A 522 14.70 -17.56 16.48
C TYR A 522 14.25 -18.03 15.09
N HIS A 523 13.21 -18.87 15.05
CA HIS A 523 12.72 -19.50 13.82
C HIS A 523 11.43 -18.90 13.27
N GLY A 524 10.94 -17.83 13.90
CA GLY A 524 9.80 -17.05 13.42
C GLY A 524 10.20 -15.96 12.44
N ARG A 525 9.20 -15.21 11.95
CA ARG A 525 9.41 -13.91 11.29
C ARG A 525 9.54 -12.81 12.33
N SER A 526 9.99 -11.62 11.97
CA SER A 526 9.94 -10.44 12.85
C SER A 526 8.60 -10.32 13.59
N VAL A 527 8.66 -10.09 14.91
CA VAL A 527 7.48 -9.80 15.72
C VAL A 527 6.79 -8.57 15.14
N SER A 528 5.52 -8.72 14.79
CA SER A 528 4.75 -7.77 14.01
C SER A 528 3.28 -7.76 14.46
N PRO A 529 2.47 -6.77 14.01
CA PRO A 529 1.04 -6.79 14.31
C PRO A 529 0.42 -8.14 13.99
N SER A 530 -0.57 -8.56 14.77
CA SER A 530 -1.21 -9.89 14.77
C SER A 530 -0.48 -11.04 15.45
N ASP A 531 0.76 -10.85 15.90
CA ASP A 531 1.45 -11.86 16.72
C ASP A 531 0.92 -11.87 18.16
N VAL A 532 1.05 -13.02 18.84
CA VAL A 532 0.68 -13.18 20.25
C VAL A 532 1.92 -13.56 21.06
N ILE A 533 2.20 -12.81 22.13
CA ILE A 533 3.27 -13.09 23.09
C ILE A 533 2.63 -13.65 24.36
N GLU A 534 3.09 -14.81 24.80
CA GLU A 534 2.77 -15.36 26.12
C GLU A 534 3.88 -14.98 27.08
N LEU A 535 3.55 -14.32 28.19
CA LEU A 535 4.43 -14.18 29.34
C LEU A 535 3.98 -15.17 30.40
N TYR A 536 4.89 -16.01 30.90
CA TYR A 536 4.55 -17.00 31.90
C TYR A 536 5.65 -17.15 32.96
N ASP A 537 5.23 -17.39 34.20
CA ASP A 537 6.11 -17.65 35.34
C ASP A 537 5.46 -18.69 36.27
N GLY A 538 5.99 -18.85 37.49
CA GLY A 538 5.41 -19.76 38.48
C GLY A 538 4.07 -19.29 39.07
N ARG A 539 3.67 -18.03 38.83
CA ARG A 539 2.46 -17.40 39.38
C ARG A 539 1.30 -17.39 38.38
N GLY A 540 1.59 -17.37 37.08
CA GLY A 540 0.55 -17.36 36.07
C GLY A 540 1.06 -17.31 34.64
N ARG A 541 0.13 -17.09 33.72
CA ARG A 541 0.41 -16.86 32.30
C ARG A 541 -0.56 -15.83 31.74
N HIS A 542 -0.04 -14.94 30.91
CA HIS A 542 -0.77 -13.85 30.28
C HIS A 542 -0.43 -13.84 28.78
N TYR A 543 -1.40 -13.42 27.96
CA TYR A 543 -1.25 -13.40 26.52
C TYR A 543 -1.51 -12.01 25.99
N PHE A 544 -0.63 -11.55 25.11
CA PHE A 544 -0.65 -10.19 24.61
C PHE A 544 -0.63 -10.22 23.09
N TYR A 545 -1.67 -9.65 22.48
CA TYR A 545 -1.73 -9.42 21.05
C TYR A 545 -0.90 -8.18 20.70
N ARG A 546 -0.03 -8.30 19.71
CA ARG A 546 0.69 -7.16 19.15
C ARG A 546 -0.26 -6.36 18.25
N ASP A 547 -0.67 -5.19 18.72
CA ASP A 547 -1.45 -4.25 17.92
C ASP A 547 -0.54 -3.40 17.01
N LEU A 548 -1.10 -2.49 16.23
CA LEU A 548 -0.36 -1.50 15.43
C LEU A 548 0.56 -0.65 16.31
N ALA A 549 0.09 -0.33 17.53
CA ALA A 549 0.87 0.35 18.55
C ALA A 549 0.71 -0.38 19.89
N GLY A 550 1.84 -0.83 20.46
CA GLY A 550 1.85 -1.49 21.76
C GLY A 550 1.28 -2.91 21.75
N PHE A 551 0.79 -3.32 22.92
CA PHE A 551 0.30 -4.66 23.18
C PHE A 551 -1.00 -4.60 23.96
N ALA A 552 -1.92 -5.52 23.65
CA ALA A 552 -3.21 -5.62 24.32
C ALA A 552 -3.37 -7.03 24.90
N GLU A 553 -3.81 -7.13 26.16
CA GLU A 553 -4.05 -8.42 26.80
C GLU A 553 -5.26 -9.13 26.14
N VAL A 554 -5.12 -10.42 25.86
CA VAL A 554 -6.10 -11.25 25.15
C VAL A 554 -6.24 -12.61 25.81
N LYS A 555 -7.34 -13.31 25.50
CA LYS A 555 -7.48 -14.73 25.81
C LYS A 555 -6.95 -15.55 24.65
N PHE A 556 -6.05 -16.49 24.94
CA PHE A 556 -5.45 -17.35 23.93
C PHE A 556 -5.30 -18.77 24.47
N SER A 557 -5.63 -19.77 23.64
CA SER A 557 -5.58 -21.18 24.04
C SER A 557 -4.36 -21.85 23.42
N PRO A 558 -3.20 -21.90 24.09
CA PRO A 558 -1.95 -22.43 23.50
C PRO A 558 -2.05 -23.91 23.10
N VAL A 559 -2.96 -24.68 23.72
CA VAL A 559 -3.22 -26.10 23.38
C VAL A 559 -3.79 -26.26 21.97
N LEU A 560 -4.51 -25.24 21.46
CA LEU A 560 -5.05 -25.26 20.10
C LEU A 560 -4.04 -24.77 19.06
N ALA A 561 -2.97 -24.08 19.49
CA ALA A 561 -1.95 -23.59 18.57
C ALA A 561 -1.12 -24.73 17.98
N LEU A 562 -0.68 -24.54 16.74
CA LEU A 562 0.22 -25.49 16.09
C LEU A 562 1.56 -25.52 16.84
N PRO A 563 2.12 -26.72 17.09
CA PRO A 563 3.39 -26.83 17.78
C PRO A 563 4.53 -26.25 16.92
N MET A 564 5.65 -25.97 17.58
CA MET A 564 6.88 -25.57 16.91
C MET A 564 7.29 -26.61 15.87
N LYS A 565 7.70 -26.17 14.68
CA LYS A 565 8.16 -27.08 13.62
C LYS A 565 9.38 -27.84 14.16
N ARG A 566 9.37 -29.17 14.03
CA ARG A 566 10.57 -29.98 14.27
C ARG A 566 11.59 -29.59 13.21
N GLN A 567 12.79 -29.24 13.66
CA GLN A 567 13.93 -28.98 12.79
C GLN A 567 14.37 -30.25 12.08
#